data_AF-A0A448ZJ10-F1
#
_entry.id   AF-A0A448ZJ10-F1
#
_cell.length_a   1.000
_cell.length_b   1.000
_cell.length_c   1.000
_cell.angle_alpha   90.00
_cell.angle_beta   90.00
_cell.angle_gamma   90.00
#
_symmetry.space_group_name_H-M   'P 1'
#
loop_
_entity.id
_entity.type
_entity.pdbx_description
1 polymer ?
#
loop_
_entity_poly.entity_id
_entity_poly.type
_entity_poly.pdbx_seq_one_letter_code
_entity_poly.pdbx_strand_id
1 'polypeptide(L)'
;MQTFAPARKSPSAIEAPIPELAPMRQMTWLDNMLLEMLFVDTHTMRLLTHNTMRNNTAEAKGKGFPLRITAAEVKVIDNPDAGASGVRDINFVKKMLPILEWPALVQAASEMGISTLPTTLTTDLAESEPFLQALYHILMNVHLMKGMLTCPATGREFPVTDGIPNMMLEEEECERVRL
;
A
#
# COMPACT_ATOMS: atom_id res chain seq x y z
N MET A 1 -20.19 29.90 -72.42
CA MET A 1 -20.93 30.89 -71.60
C MET A 1 -20.81 30.48 -70.16
N GLN A 2 -20.38 31.43 -69.32
CA GLN A 2 -20.12 31.29 -67.90
C GLN A 2 -21.40 30.93 -67.13
N THR A 3 -21.27 30.17 -66.04
CA THR A 3 -21.75 30.60 -64.71
C THR A 3 -20.96 29.85 -63.64
N PHE A 4 -19.96 30.53 -63.05
CA PHE A 4 -19.36 30.11 -61.79
C PHE A 4 -20.34 30.45 -60.66
N ALA A 5 -20.72 29.46 -59.86
CA ALA A 5 -21.50 29.66 -58.64
C ALA A 5 -20.62 30.24 -57.52
N PRO A 6 -21.16 31.12 -56.66
CA PRO A 6 -20.37 31.82 -55.66
C PRO A 6 -19.95 30.91 -54.50
N ALA A 7 -18.73 31.15 -53.99
CA ALA A 7 -18.18 30.51 -52.81
C ALA A 7 -19.08 30.72 -51.57
N ARG A 8 -19.49 29.62 -50.92
CA ARG A 8 -20.14 29.68 -49.62
C ARG A 8 -19.14 30.22 -48.59
N LYS A 9 -19.43 31.40 -48.03
CA LYS A 9 -18.77 31.89 -46.82
C LYS A 9 -19.06 30.90 -45.69
N SER A 10 -18.01 30.42 -45.04
CA SER A 10 -18.10 29.73 -43.76
C SER A 10 -18.76 30.68 -42.74
N PRO A 11 -19.71 30.21 -41.92
CA PRO A 11 -20.23 31.02 -40.84
C PRO A 11 -19.09 31.32 -39.87
N SER A 12 -18.92 32.60 -39.56
CA SER A 12 -18.03 33.09 -38.51
C SER A 12 -18.33 32.34 -37.23
N ALA A 13 -17.31 31.70 -36.65
CA ALA A 13 -17.38 31.12 -35.32
C ALA A 13 -17.85 32.23 -34.35
N ILE A 14 -19.01 32.01 -33.75
CA ILE A 14 -19.43 32.77 -32.59
C ILE A 14 -18.50 32.30 -31.48
N GLU A 15 -17.47 33.11 -31.16
CA GLU A 15 -16.66 32.91 -29.96
C GLU A 15 -17.59 33.00 -28.75
N ALA A 16 -17.94 31.84 -28.19
CA ALA A 16 -18.49 31.80 -26.85
C ALA A 16 -17.38 32.29 -25.89
N PRO A 17 -17.66 33.22 -24.97
CA PRO A 17 -16.67 33.64 -23.99
C PRO A 17 -16.23 32.42 -23.18
N ILE A 18 -14.93 32.14 -23.21
CA ILE A 18 -14.31 31.13 -22.35
C ILE A 18 -14.67 31.51 -20.91
N PRO A 19 -15.33 30.64 -20.13
CA PRO A 19 -15.62 30.95 -18.74
C PRO A 19 -14.27 31.13 -18.03
N GLU A 20 -14.06 32.34 -17.53
CA GLU A 20 -12.91 32.70 -16.73
C GLU A 20 -12.80 31.69 -15.59
N LEU A 21 -11.74 30.87 -15.62
CA LEU A 21 -11.42 29.91 -14.57
C LEU A 21 -11.33 30.70 -13.27
N ALA A 22 -12.33 30.53 -12.40
CA ALA A 22 -12.30 31.09 -11.05
C ALA A 22 -10.94 30.76 -10.43
N PRO A 23 -10.26 31.72 -9.78
CA PRO A 23 -8.93 31.49 -9.23
C PRO A 23 -9.02 30.30 -8.29
N MET A 24 -8.13 29.31 -8.50
CA MET A 24 -7.96 28.19 -7.58
C MET A 24 -7.88 28.76 -6.17
N ARG A 25 -8.92 28.52 -5.36
CA ARG A 25 -8.99 28.99 -3.98
C ARG A 25 -7.76 28.43 -3.28
N GLN A 26 -6.87 29.31 -2.83
CA GLN A 26 -5.73 28.92 -2.01
C GLN A 26 -6.28 28.18 -0.78
N MET A 27 -5.88 26.92 -0.62
CA MET A 27 -6.25 26.13 0.54
C MET A 27 -5.74 26.85 1.79
N THR A 28 -6.60 27.01 2.79
CA THR A 28 -6.19 27.64 4.04
C THR A 28 -5.28 26.71 4.82
N TRP A 29 -4.55 27.24 5.81
CA TRP A 29 -3.75 26.41 6.71
C TRP A 29 -4.60 25.32 7.40
N LEU A 30 -5.87 25.60 7.71
CA LEU A 30 -6.81 24.62 8.25
C LEU A 30 -7.26 23.61 7.20
N ASP A 31 -7.44 24.01 5.94
CA ASP A 31 -7.76 23.07 4.85
C ASP A 31 -6.57 22.14 4.55
N ASN A 32 -5.34 22.65 4.58
CA ASN A 32 -4.11 21.85 4.46
C ASN A 32 -3.89 20.96 5.69
N MET A 33 -4.15 21.47 6.90
CA MET A 33 -4.05 20.68 8.13
C MET A 33 -5.12 19.59 8.17
N LEU A 34 -6.36 19.88 7.77
CA LEU A 34 -7.43 18.89 7.64
C LEU A 34 -7.14 17.91 6.50
N LEU A 35 -6.57 18.37 5.37
CA LEU A 35 -6.06 17.46 4.34
C LEU A 35 -4.99 16.55 4.94
N GLU A 36 -3.95 17.06 5.59
CA GLU A 36 -2.90 16.24 6.23
C GLU A 36 -3.43 15.33 7.34
N MET A 37 -4.45 15.76 8.10
CA MET A 37 -5.09 14.94 9.15
C MET A 37 -6.00 13.86 8.55
N LEU A 38 -6.62 14.11 7.39
CA LEU A 38 -7.38 13.15 6.59
C LEU A 38 -6.46 12.28 5.70
N PHE A 39 -5.24 12.75 5.39
CA PHE A 39 -4.15 12.08 4.67
C PHE A 39 -3.08 11.51 5.61
N VAL A 40 -3.35 11.40 6.92
CA VAL A 40 -2.66 10.38 7.71
C VAL A 40 -3.17 9.07 7.12
N ASP A 41 -2.40 8.53 6.17
CA ASP A 41 -2.58 7.27 5.41
C ASP A 41 -2.69 6.10 6.42
N THR A 42 -3.79 6.07 7.18
CA THR A 42 -4.07 5.11 8.25
C THR A 42 -4.57 3.77 7.72
N HIS A 43 -4.83 3.68 6.41
CA HIS A 43 -5.47 2.54 5.77
C HIS A 43 -4.57 1.83 4.74
N THR A 44 -3.32 2.26 4.57
CA THR A 44 -2.41 1.67 3.58
C THR A 44 -1.67 0.46 4.15
N MET A 45 -1.51 -0.58 3.34
CA MET A 45 -0.98 -1.89 3.71
C MET A 45 0.49 -1.82 4.10
N ARG A 46 0.75 -2.05 5.38
CA ARG A 46 2.10 -2.16 5.95
C ARG A 46 2.70 -3.54 5.71
N LEU A 47 4.03 -3.64 5.73
CA LEU A 47 4.74 -4.92 5.77
C LEU A 47 4.32 -5.78 6.98
N LEU A 48 4.04 -5.15 8.13
CA LEU A 48 3.49 -5.89 9.28
C LEU A 48 2.14 -6.54 8.96
N THR A 49 1.25 -5.84 8.25
CA THR A 49 -0.05 -6.38 7.84
C THR A 49 0.15 -7.58 6.92
N HIS A 50 1.02 -7.46 5.91
CA HIS A 50 1.39 -8.57 5.02
C HIS A 50 1.80 -9.84 5.79
N ASN A 51 2.64 -9.68 6.82
CA ASN A 51 3.18 -10.80 7.59
C ASN A 51 2.13 -11.60 8.39
N THR A 52 0.88 -11.13 8.42
CA THR A 52 -0.26 -11.81 9.05
C THR A 52 -1.34 -12.26 8.06
N MET A 53 -1.28 -11.81 6.80
CA MET A 53 -2.28 -12.09 5.78
C MET A 53 -2.00 -13.41 5.06
N ARG A 54 -3.06 -14.19 4.84
CA ARG A 54 -2.98 -15.47 4.12
C ARG A 54 -4.21 -15.68 3.25
N ASN A 55 -4.09 -16.53 2.24
CA ASN A 55 -5.24 -17.03 1.51
C ASN A 55 -5.94 -18.14 2.33
N ASN A 56 -7.20 -17.90 2.70
CA ASN A 56 -8.05 -18.83 3.46
C ASN A 56 -9.04 -19.62 2.58
N THR A 57 -8.85 -19.67 1.26
CA THR A 57 -9.71 -20.51 0.41
C THR A 57 -9.62 -21.98 0.80
N ALA A 58 -10.72 -22.72 0.60
CA ALA A 58 -10.77 -24.16 0.84
C ALA A 58 -9.66 -24.91 0.07
N GLU A 59 -9.32 -24.42 -1.12
CA GLU A 59 -8.26 -24.97 -1.97
C GLU A 59 -6.86 -24.76 -1.40
N ALA A 60 -6.62 -23.65 -0.69
CA ALA A 60 -5.33 -23.35 -0.10
C ALA A 60 -4.96 -24.33 1.02
N LYS A 61 -5.95 -24.97 1.68
CA LYS A 61 -5.75 -26.00 2.73
C LYS A 61 -4.70 -25.61 3.78
N GLY A 62 -4.74 -24.36 4.23
CA GLY A 62 -3.78 -23.80 5.19
C GLY A 62 -2.38 -23.48 4.62
N LYS A 63 -2.11 -23.70 3.33
CA LYS A 63 -0.83 -23.40 2.67
C LYS A 63 -0.81 -22.05 1.94
N GLY A 64 -1.80 -21.19 2.22
CA GLY A 64 -1.96 -19.88 1.59
C GLY A 64 -1.05 -18.77 2.14
N PHE A 65 0.02 -19.11 2.86
CA PHE A 65 0.96 -18.16 3.47
C PHE A 65 2.42 -18.59 3.18
N PRO A 66 3.35 -17.64 2.97
CA PRO A 66 3.13 -16.21 2.77
C PRO A 66 2.66 -15.88 1.35
N LEU A 67 1.91 -14.79 1.20
CA LEU A 67 1.53 -14.28 -0.12
C LEU A 67 2.76 -13.65 -0.78
N ARG A 68 3.04 -13.96 -2.05
CA ARG A 68 4.14 -13.33 -2.80
C ARG A 68 3.73 -11.93 -3.21
N ILE A 69 4.60 -10.95 -3.01
CA ILE A 69 4.39 -9.57 -3.41
C ILE A 69 4.99 -9.35 -4.80
N THR A 70 4.19 -8.78 -5.71
CA THR A 70 4.70 -8.10 -6.90
C THR A 70 4.40 -6.62 -6.74
N ALA A 71 5.39 -5.85 -6.30
CA ALA A 71 5.23 -4.43 -6.02
C ALA A 71 5.33 -3.60 -7.30
N ALA A 72 4.33 -2.77 -7.57
CA ALA A 72 4.37 -1.76 -8.61
C ALA A 72 4.69 -0.36 -8.04
N GLU A 73 4.21 -0.08 -6.82
CA GLU A 73 4.48 1.16 -6.12
C GLU A 73 4.61 0.91 -4.62
N VAL A 74 5.70 1.38 -4.04
CA VAL A 74 6.02 1.30 -2.61
C VAL A 74 6.25 2.71 -2.11
N LYS A 75 5.67 3.05 -0.96
CA LYS A 75 5.82 4.36 -0.32
C LYS A 75 6.35 4.16 1.10
N VAL A 76 7.31 4.98 1.48
CA VAL A 76 7.75 5.10 2.87
C VAL A 76 7.01 6.29 3.47
N ILE A 77 6.19 6.01 4.48
CA ILE A 77 5.38 7.01 5.18
C ILE A 77 5.87 7.05 6.61
N ASP A 78 6.60 8.11 6.95
CA ASP A 78 7.00 8.33 8.33
C ASP A 78 5.80 8.78 9.14
N ASN A 79 5.46 8.00 10.16
CA ASN A 79 4.49 8.43 11.14
C ASN A 79 5.10 9.58 11.96
N PRO A 80 4.51 10.79 11.96
CA PRO A 80 5.05 11.93 12.72
C PRO A 80 5.15 11.63 14.22
N ASP A 81 4.36 10.70 14.74
CA ASP A 81 4.41 10.24 16.14
C ASP A 81 5.46 9.13 16.39
N ALA A 82 6.08 8.56 15.35
CA ALA A 82 7.06 7.46 15.43
C ALA A 82 8.51 7.93 15.67
N GLY A 83 8.71 9.18 16.09
CA GLY A 83 10.02 9.74 16.45
C GLY A 83 10.10 10.32 17.86
N ALA A 84 8.95 10.55 18.52
CA ALA A 84 8.91 11.22 19.82
C ALA A 84 9.29 10.29 21.01
N SER A 85 9.26 8.96 20.81
CA SER A 85 9.54 7.99 21.87
C SER A 85 10.12 6.69 21.31
N GLY A 86 11.40 6.69 20.92
CA GLY A 86 12.07 5.49 20.40
C GLY A 86 11.95 4.26 21.32
N VAL A 87 11.82 4.47 22.63
CA VAL A 87 11.56 3.42 23.62
C VAL A 87 10.23 2.69 23.38
N ARG A 88 9.16 3.41 22.98
CA ARG A 88 7.85 2.80 22.69
C ARG A 88 7.92 1.89 21.47
N ASP A 89 8.62 2.34 20.44
CA ASP A 89 8.69 1.65 19.15
C ASP A 89 9.53 0.38 19.26
N ILE A 90 10.65 0.44 20.00
CA ILE A 90 11.44 -0.74 20.37
C ILE A 90 10.60 -1.74 21.16
N ASN A 91 9.84 -1.28 22.17
CA ASN A 91 8.98 -2.15 22.98
C ASN A 91 7.85 -2.78 22.14
N PHE A 92 7.31 -2.06 21.16
CA PHE A 92 6.34 -2.60 20.22
C PHE A 92 6.96 -3.73 19.40
N VAL A 93 8.13 -3.51 18.79
CA VAL A 93 8.82 -4.53 17.99
C VAL A 93 9.15 -5.76 18.84
N LYS A 94 9.66 -5.60 20.07
CA LYS A 94 9.94 -6.72 20.98
C LYS A 94 8.71 -7.59 21.24
N LYS A 95 7.52 -7.00 21.34
CA LYS A 95 6.26 -7.75 21.49
C LYS A 95 5.79 -8.42 20.20
N MET A 96 6.15 -7.87 19.05
CA MET A 96 5.79 -8.44 17.75
C MET A 96 6.74 -9.55 17.30
N LEU A 97 8.03 -9.53 17.69
CA LEU A 97 9.02 -10.54 17.30
C LEU A 97 8.54 -12.00 17.43
N PRO A 98 7.86 -12.42 18.51
CA PRO A 98 7.37 -13.81 18.64
C PRO A 98 6.23 -14.17 17.67
N ILE A 99 5.55 -13.17 17.11
CA ILE A 99 4.40 -13.33 16.21
C ILE A 99 4.85 -13.25 14.74
N LEU A 100 6.00 -12.63 14.48
CA LEU A 100 6.50 -12.42 13.13
C LEU A 100 7.03 -13.72 12.51
N GLU A 101 6.55 -14.01 11.30
CA GLU A 101 7.15 -15.02 10.43
C GLU A 101 8.35 -14.41 9.72
N TRP A 102 9.55 -14.57 10.32
CA TRP A 102 10.78 -13.92 9.86
C TRP A 102 11.13 -14.21 8.38
N PRO A 103 11.09 -15.47 7.89
CA PRO A 103 11.43 -15.75 6.50
C PRO A 103 10.47 -15.07 5.52
N ALA A 104 9.18 -15.01 5.88
CA ALA A 104 8.16 -14.33 5.09
C ALA A 104 8.39 -12.81 5.05
N LEU A 105 8.78 -12.21 6.18
CA LEU A 105 9.10 -10.79 6.25
C LEU A 105 10.31 -10.44 5.39
N VAL A 106 11.40 -11.22 5.46
CA VAL A 106 12.61 -11.01 4.65
C VAL A 106 12.29 -11.11 3.16
N GLN A 107 11.49 -12.11 2.77
CA GLN A 107 11.04 -12.27 1.39
C GLN A 107 10.21 -11.06 0.94
N ALA A 108 9.20 -10.67 1.71
CA ALA A 108 8.32 -9.55 1.39
C ALA A 108 9.08 -8.22 1.30
N ALA A 109 10.02 -7.97 2.22
CA ALA A 109 10.88 -6.80 2.18
C ALA A 109 11.71 -6.77 0.90
N SER A 110 12.32 -7.90 0.52
CA SER A 110 13.09 -8.03 -0.72
C SER A 110 12.23 -7.79 -1.97
N GLU A 111 11.02 -8.35 -2.02
CA GLU A 111 10.04 -8.14 -3.10
C GLU A 111 9.58 -6.67 -3.21
N MET A 112 9.71 -5.89 -2.15
CA MET A 112 9.45 -4.45 -2.10
C MET A 112 10.73 -3.60 -2.29
N GLY A 113 11.88 -4.21 -2.59
CA GLY A 113 13.14 -3.53 -2.86
C GLY A 113 14.00 -3.22 -1.61
N ILE A 114 13.68 -3.81 -0.46
CA ILE A 114 14.40 -3.63 0.81
C ILE A 114 15.28 -4.84 1.07
N SER A 115 16.60 -4.65 0.99
CA SER A 115 17.60 -5.72 1.20
C SER A 115 18.37 -5.60 2.52
N THR A 116 17.91 -4.77 3.46
CA THR A 116 18.61 -4.46 4.72
C THR A 116 18.36 -5.50 5.82
N LEU A 117 17.33 -6.34 5.68
CA LEU A 117 17.01 -7.37 6.66
C LEU A 117 17.96 -8.58 6.54
N PRO A 118 18.49 -9.09 7.67
CA PRO A 118 19.29 -10.30 7.67
C PRO A 118 18.42 -11.54 7.44
N THR A 119 18.98 -12.55 6.79
CA THR A 119 18.30 -13.82 6.49
C THR A 119 17.82 -14.54 7.75
N THR A 120 18.57 -14.44 8.85
CA THR A 120 18.24 -15.04 10.15
C THR A 120 18.27 -13.98 11.24
N LEU A 121 17.30 -14.05 12.16
CA LEU A 121 17.26 -13.21 13.34
C LEU A 121 18.11 -13.86 14.46
N THR A 122 19.23 -13.25 14.81
CA THR A 122 20.06 -13.68 15.96
C THR A 122 19.57 -13.04 17.25
N THR A 123 19.90 -13.63 18.39
CA THR A 123 19.59 -13.09 19.72
C THR A 123 20.16 -11.68 19.91
N ASP A 124 21.39 -11.47 19.45
CA ASP A 124 22.08 -10.18 19.58
C ASP A 124 21.36 -9.07 18.82
N LEU A 125 20.82 -9.38 17.63
CA LEU A 125 20.03 -8.43 16.86
C LEU A 125 18.66 -8.18 17.50
N ALA A 126 18.03 -9.21 18.05
CA ALA A 126 16.75 -9.08 18.76
C ALA A 126 16.83 -8.22 20.03
N GLU A 127 18.02 -7.98 20.58
CA GLU A 127 18.26 -7.09 21.72
C GLU A 127 18.84 -5.72 21.32
N SER A 128 19.38 -5.61 20.11
CA SER A 128 20.00 -4.38 19.59
C SER A 128 18.96 -3.29 19.32
N GLU A 129 18.92 -2.28 20.18
CA GLU A 129 18.06 -1.10 20.02
C GLU A 129 18.10 -0.44 18.63
N PRO A 130 19.27 -0.16 18.01
CA PRO A 130 19.30 0.46 16.68
C PRO A 130 18.70 -0.45 15.60
N PHE A 131 18.86 -1.77 15.74
CA PHE A 131 18.23 -2.73 14.83
C PHE A 131 16.72 -2.76 15.03
N LEU A 132 16.24 -2.81 16.26
CA LEU A 132 14.81 -2.83 16.58
C LEU A 132 14.11 -1.56 16.10
N GLN A 133 14.78 -0.41 16.17
CA GLN A 133 14.25 0.83 15.63
C GLN A 133 14.19 0.81 14.09
N ALA A 134 15.24 0.32 13.42
CA ALA A 134 15.20 0.13 11.96
C ALA A 134 14.09 -0.87 11.54
N LEU A 135 13.92 -1.95 12.31
CA LEU A 135 12.87 -2.95 12.08
C LEU A 135 11.48 -2.35 12.27
N TYR A 136 11.28 -1.45 13.24
CA TYR A 136 10.03 -0.71 13.38
C TYR A 136 9.69 0.05 12.10
N HIS A 137 10.65 0.81 11.54
CA HIS A 137 10.44 1.55 10.30
C HIS A 137 10.03 0.62 9.14
N ILE A 138 10.70 -0.53 9.01
CA ILE A 138 10.35 -1.51 7.97
C ILE A 138 8.92 -2.05 8.18
N LEU A 139 8.57 -2.39 9.41
CA LEU A 139 7.26 -2.97 9.72
C LEU A 139 6.11 -1.96 9.57
N MET A 140 6.33 -0.71 9.95
CA MET A 140 5.27 0.27 10.19
C MET A 140 5.21 1.39 9.16
N ASN A 141 6.35 1.78 8.57
CA ASN A 141 6.46 2.93 7.67
C ASN A 141 6.60 2.51 6.21
N VAL A 142 6.79 1.22 5.90
CA VAL A 142 6.87 0.75 4.51
C VAL A 142 5.50 0.23 4.09
N HIS A 143 4.95 0.85 3.04
CA HIS A 143 3.62 0.56 2.53
C HIS A 143 3.65 0.13 1.07
N LEU A 144 2.91 -0.94 0.77
CA LEU A 144 2.64 -1.35 -0.60
C LEU A 144 1.43 -0.55 -1.11
N MET A 145 1.65 0.43 -1.99
CA MET A 145 0.58 1.29 -2.51
C MET A 145 -0.15 0.65 -3.69
N LYS A 146 0.61 0.00 -4.58
CA LYS A 146 0.05 -0.67 -5.76
C LYS A 146 0.83 -1.94 -6.04
N GLY A 147 0.11 -3.03 -6.30
CA GLY A 147 0.76 -4.30 -6.61
C GLY A 147 -0.20 -5.48 -6.60
N MET A 148 0.38 -6.67 -6.54
CA MET A 148 -0.31 -7.94 -6.56
C MET A 148 0.18 -8.81 -5.40
N LEU A 149 -0.74 -9.44 -4.67
CA LEU A 149 -0.41 -10.50 -3.71
C LEU A 149 -0.83 -11.85 -4.29
N THR A 150 0.11 -12.76 -4.48
CA THR A 150 -0.17 -14.06 -5.11
C THR A 150 -0.08 -15.19 -4.08
N CYS A 151 -1.13 -15.98 -3.97
CA CYS A 151 -1.17 -17.18 -3.14
C CYS A 151 -0.18 -18.23 -3.67
N PRO A 152 0.76 -18.74 -2.84
CA PRO A 152 1.74 -19.71 -3.30
C PRO A 152 1.16 -21.10 -3.58
N ALA A 153 0.02 -21.44 -2.96
CA ALA A 153 -0.60 -22.75 -3.10
C ALA A 153 -1.58 -22.85 -4.29
N THR A 154 -2.33 -21.78 -4.55
CA THR A 154 -3.41 -21.77 -5.56
C THR A 154 -3.10 -20.89 -6.77
N GLY A 155 -2.10 -20.01 -6.68
CA GLY A 155 -1.83 -19.01 -7.71
C GLY A 155 -2.84 -17.86 -7.75
N ARG A 156 -3.84 -17.85 -6.85
CA ARG A 156 -4.83 -16.76 -6.77
C ARG A 156 -4.17 -15.43 -6.47
N GLU A 157 -4.62 -14.40 -7.17
CA GLU A 157 -4.09 -13.05 -7.05
C GLU A 157 -5.07 -12.13 -6.31
N PHE A 158 -4.53 -11.26 -5.45
CA PHE A 158 -5.27 -10.27 -4.67
C PHE A 158 -4.69 -8.88 -4.94
N PRO A 159 -5.41 -8.00 -5.65
CA PRO A 159 -4.91 -6.68 -6.01
C PRO A 159 -4.80 -5.74 -4.83
N VAL A 160 -3.72 -4.97 -4.84
CA VAL A 160 -3.50 -3.85 -3.92
C VAL A 160 -3.61 -2.58 -4.73
N THR A 161 -4.60 -1.74 -4.39
CA THR A 161 -4.83 -0.43 -5.02
C THR A 161 -4.97 0.62 -3.92
N ASP A 162 -4.26 1.73 -4.05
CA ASP A 162 -4.22 2.82 -3.06
C ASP A 162 -3.89 2.33 -1.64
N GLY A 163 -3.03 1.32 -1.55
CA GLY A 163 -2.64 0.70 -0.30
C GLY A 163 -3.64 -0.30 0.29
N ILE A 164 -4.77 -0.56 -0.36
CA ILE A 164 -5.81 -1.44 0.17
C ILE A 164 -5.77 -2.79 -0.56
N PRO A 165 -5.48 -3.90 0.13
CA PRO A 165 -5.52 -5.23 -0.46
C PRO A 165 -6.96 -5.72 -0.58
N ASN A 166 -7.37 -6.09 -1.79
CA ASN A 166 -8.66 -6.74 -2.02
C ASN A 166 -8.53 -8.26 -1.80
N MET A 167 -8.91 -8.70 -0.59
CA MET A 167 -8.91 -10.11 -0.19
C MET A 167 -10.30 -10.77 -0.30
N MET A 168 -11.21 -10.20 -1.10
CA MET A 168 -12.56 -10.76 -1.27
C MET A 168 -12.51 -12.12 -1.97
N LEU A 169 -13.28 -13.06 -1.45
CA LEU A 169 -13.47 -14.41 -2.01
C LEU A 169 -14.92 -14.55 -2.46
N GLU A 170 -15.16 -15.31 -3.52
CA GLU A 170 -16.50 -15.75 -3.87
C GLU A 170 -17.00 -16.77 -2.84
N GLU A 171 -18.32 -16.91 -2.69
CA GLU A 171 -18.93 -17.80 -1.70
C GLU A 171 -18.45 -19.25 -1.83
N GLU A 172 -18.23 -19.70 -3.07
CA GLU A 172 -17.79 -21.06 -3.39
C GLU A 172 -16.33 -21.33 -2.99
N GLU A 173 -15.51 -20.28 -2.90
CA GLU A 173 -14.08 -20.37 -2.60
C GLU A 173 -13.80 -20.35 -1.10
N CYS A 174 -14.75 -19.84 -0.31
CA CYS A 174 -14.67 -19.81 1.15
C CYS A 174 -14.59 -21.23 1.73
N GLU A 175 -13.73 -21.43 2.72
CA GLU A 175 -13.72 -22.66 3.50
C GLU A 175 -15.09 -22.87 4.18
N ARG A 176 -15.72 -24.02 3.94
CA ARG A 176 -17.01 -24.35 4.57
C ARG A 176 -16.78 -24.62 6.05
N VAL A 177 -17.10 -23.65 6.90
CA VAL A 177 -17.12 -23.84 8.35
C VAL A 177 -18.24 -24.84 8.68
N ARG A 178 -17.86 -26.05 9.10
CA ARG A 178 -18.79 -26.99 9.71
C ARG A 178 -18.90 -26.61 11.19
N LEU A 179 -20.01 -25.97 11.55
CA LEU A 179 -20.38 -25.68 12.95
C LEU A 179 -20.84 -26.96 13.66
#